data_AF-A0A2M7JXG5-F1
#
_entry.id   AF-A0A2M7JXG5-F1
#
_cell.length_a   1.000
_cell.length_b   1.000
_cell.length_c   1.000
_cell.angle_alpha   90.00
_cell.angle_beta   90.00
_cell.angle_gamma   90.00
#
_symmetry.space_group_name_H-M   'P 1'
#
loop_
_entity.id
_entity.type
_entity.pdbx_description
1 polymer ?
#
loop_
_entity_poly.entity_id
_entity_poly.type
_entity_poly.pdbx_seq_one_letter_code
_entity_poly.pdbx_strand_id
1 'polypeptide(L)' 'AGKVGEILVRGPLVFHGYWREEELTKHTFREGWHHTGDTGRLDEEGFLWFAGRRAEKELIKPGG' A
#
# COMPACT_ATOMS: atom_id res chain seq x y z
N ALA A 1 -0.29 20.49 5.00
CA ALA A 1 0.08 19.21 4.34
C ALA A 1 -0.21 18.02 5.26
N GLY A 2 -0.53 16.85 4.70
CA GLY A 2 -0.85 15.63 5.46
C GLY A 2 0.38 14.94 6.09
N LYS A 3 0.13 14.04 7.04
CA LYS A 3 1.17 13.23 7.70
C LYS A 3 1.48 11.98 6.88
N VAL A 4 2.70 11.44 7.02
CA VAL A 4 3.08 10.16 6.41
C VAL A 4 2.28 9.03 7.06
N GLY A 5 1.66 8.20 6.23
CA GLY A 5 0.92 7.00 6.62
C GLY A 5 1.03 5.92 5.53
N GLU A 6 0.34 4.79 5.72
CA GLU A 6 0.26 3.76 4.68
C GLU A 6 -0.71 4.19 3.57
N ILE A 7 -0.34 3.90 2.33
CA ILE A 7 -1.20 4.11 1.17
C ILE A 7 -2.19 2.95 1.09
N LEU A 8 -3.47 3.23 1.31
CA LEU A 8 -4.57 2.28 1.18
C LEU A 8 -5.32 2.51 -0.11
N VAL A 9 -5.67 1.43 -0.82
CA VAL A 9 -6.35 1.51 -2.11
C VAL A 9 -7.65 0.70 -2.09
N ARG A 10 -8.69 1.24 -2.71
CA ARG A 10 -9.93 0.53 -3.00
C ARG A 10 -10.43 0.95 -4.37
N GLY A 11 -10.75 -0.02 -5.22
CA GLY A 11 -11.21 0.24 -6.57
C GLY A 11 -11.21 -1.01 -7.45
N PRO A 12 -11.75 -0.90 -8.67
CA PRO A 12 -11.91 -2.05 -9.58
C PRO A 12 -10.59 -2.64 -10.08
N LEU A 13 -9.49 -1.89 -9.99
CA LEU A 13 -8.16 -2.33 -10.42
C LEU A 13 -7.38 -3.07 -9.33
N VAL A 14 -7.93 -3.18 -8.12
CA VAL A 14 -7.29 -3.95 -7.04
C VAL A 14 -7.44 -5.43 -7.36
N PHE A 15 -6.32 -6.16 -7.36
CA PHE A 15 -6.25 -7.60 -7.57
C PHE A 15 -7.10 -8.41 -6.56
N HIS A 16 -7.36 -9.68 -6.84
CA HIS A 16 -8.27 -10.52 -6.05
C HIS A 16 -7.64 -11.17 -4.81
N GLY A 17 -6.32 -11.09 -4.65
CA GLY A 17 -5.59 -11.80 -3.62
C GLY A 17 -4.38 -12.56 -4.15
N TYR A 18 -3.64 -13.15 -3.23
CA TYR A 18 -2.45 -13.94 -3.52
C TYR A 18 -2.84 -15.40 -3.78
N TRP A 19 -2.23 -15.99 -4.81
CA TRP A 19 -2.52 -17.37 -5.20
C TRP A 19 -2.13 -18.35 -4.09
N ARG A 20 -3.10 -19.17 -3.63
CA ARG A 20 -2.94 -20.19 -2.57
C ARG A 20 -2.46 -19.64 -1.22
N GLU A 21 -2.64 -18.34 -0.99
CA GLU A 21 -2.18 -17.63 0.21
C GLU A 21 -3.36 -16.88 0.85
N GLU A 22 -4.31 -17.63 1.41
CA GLU A 22 -5.58 -17.09 1.92
C GLU A 22 -5.37 -16.16 3.12
N GLU A 23 -4.50 -16.53 4.06
CA GLU A 23 -4.24 -15.72 5.26
C GLU A 23 -3.52 -14.42 4.92
N LEU A 24 -2.56 -14.46 3.99
CA LEU A 24 -1.90 -13.25 3.50
C LEU A 24 -2.88 -12.34 2.74
N THR A 25 -3.80 -12.94 1.98
CA THR A 25 -4.88 -12.21 1.32
C THR A 25 -5.78 -11.52 2.34
N LYS A 26 -6.29 -12.24 3.34
CA LYS A 26 -7.10 -11.65 4.43
C LYS A 26 -6.38 -10.51 5.14
N HIS A 27 -5.09 -10.70 5.46
CA HIS A 27 -4.28 -9.66 6.09
C HIS A 27 -4.11 -8.43 5.19
N THR A 28 -3.86 -8.64 3.90
CA THR A 28 -3.66 -7.56 2.92
C THR A 28 -4.95 -6.80 2.60
N PHE A 29 -6.11 -7.46 2.71
CA PHE A 29 -7.44 -6.91 2.46
C PHE A 29 -8.24 -6.63 3.74
N ARG A 30 -7.55 -6.33 4.85
CA ARG A 30 -8.21 -6.03 6.13
C ARG A 30 -9.00 -4.73 6.06
N GLU A 31 -10.06 -4.65 6.86
CA GLU A 31 -10.94 -3.46 6.98
C GLU A 31 -11.55 -2.97 5.65
N GLY A 32 -11.61 -3.85 4.64
CA GLY A 32 -12.18 -3.52 3.32
C GLY A 32 -11.26 -2.68 2.42
N TRP A 33 -9.97 -2.57 2.77
CA TRP A 33 -8.96 -1.82 2.02
C TRP A 33 -7.79 -2.72 1.62
N HIS A 34 -7.18 -2.44 0.46
CA HIS A 34 -5.90 -3.04 0.11
C HIS A 34 -4.76 -2.26 0.77
N HIS A 35 -4.06 -2.95 1.67
CA HIS A 35 -2.87 -2.47 2.36
C HIS A 35 -1.61 -2.74 1.53
N THR A 36 -1.17 -1.71 0.81
CA THR A 36 -0.05 -1.80 -0.15
C THR A 36 1.30 -2.06 0.53
N GLY A 37 1.47 -1.65 1.79
CA GLY A 37 2.76 -1.59 2.48
C GLY A 37 3.69 -0.46 2.02
N ASP A 38 3.25 0.37 1.08
CA ASP A 38 3.91 1.60 0.67
C ASP A 38 3.44 2.75 1.60
N THR A 39 4.35 3.66 1.96
CA THR A 39 4.04 4.84 2.77
C THR A 39 4.05 6.11 1.94
N GLY A 40 3.23 7.08 2.32
CA GLY A 40 3.14 8.35 1.63
C GLY A 40 2.33 9.38 2.39
N ARG A 41 2.25 10.59 1.83
CA ARG A 41 1.43 11.69 2.35
C ARG A 41 0.79 12.46 1.21
N LEU A 42 -0.37 13.06 1.46
CA LEU A 42 -0.94 14.07 0.57
C LEU A 42 -0.37 15.44 0.95
N ASP A 43 -0.02 16.27 -0.05
CA ASP A 43 0.21 17.69 0.18
C ASP A 43 -1.10 18.49 0.20
N GLU A 44 -0.99 19.82 0.21
CA GLU A 44 -2.15 20.72 0.30
C GLU A 44 -2.92 20.84 -1.03
N GLU A 45 -2.28 20.49 -2.14
CA GLU A 45 -2.84 20.49 -3.49
C GLU A 45 -3.44 19.12 -3.85
N GLY A 46 -3.28 18.13 -2.97
CA GLY A 46 -3.83 16.78 -3.13
C GLY A 46 -2.90 15.81 -3.89
N PHE A 47 -1.64 16.17 -4.14
CA PHE A 47 -0.68 15.25 -4.73
C PHE A 47 -0.18 14.25 -3.69
N LEU A 48 -0.08 12.98 -4.12
CA LEU A 48 0.48 11.91 -3.31
C LEU A 48 2.00 11.85 -3.45
N TRP A 49 2.69 12.05 -2.33
CA TRP A 49 4.14 11.92 -2.22
C TRP A 49 4.50 10.58 -1.60
N PHE A 50 5.28 9.78 -2.31
CA PHE A 50 5.80 8.51 -1.83
C PHE A 50 6.93 8.73 -0.81
N ALA A 51 6.86 8.02 0.32
CA ALA A 51 7.77 8.17 1.45
C ALA A 51 8.57 6.89 1.75
N GLY A 52 8.36 5.80 0.99
CA GLY A 52 9.10 4.55 1.14
C GLY A 52 8.18 3.33 1.31
N ARG A 53 8.78 2.23 1.78
CA ARG A 53 8.07 1.00 2.16
C ARG A 53 8.19 0.75 3.64
N ARG A 54 7.20 0.10 4.22
CA ARG A 54 7.35 -0.42 5.58
C ARG A 54 8.46 -1.46 5.63
N ALA A 55 9.22 -1.46 6.72
CA ALA A 55 10.34 -2.39 6.95
C ALA A 55 9.93 -3.87 6.80
N GLU A 56 8.71 -4.21 7.20
CA GLU A 56 8.12 -5.56 7.06
C GLU A 56 7.93 -6.03 5.60
N LYS A 57 7.97 -5.12 4.63
CA LYS A 57 7.90 -5.41 3.18
C LYS A 57 9.09 -4.80 2.41
N GLU A 58 10.22 -4.61 3.07
CA GLU A 58 11.42 -4.09 2.41
C GLU A 58 11.82 -5.01 1.24
N LEU A 59 11.82 -4.42 0.05
CA LEU A 59 12.24 -5.06 -1.19
C LEU A 59 13.23 -4.08 -1.83
N ILE A 60 14.47 -4.50 -2.07
CA ILE A 60 15.43 -3.67 -2.79
C ILE A 60 14.95 -3.57 -4.24
N LYS A 61 14.72 -2.35 -4.75
CA LYS A 61 14.36 -2.08 -6.16
C LYS A 61 15.54 -1.44 -6.90
N PRO A 62 16.54 -2.22 -7.36
CA PRO A 62 17.62 -1.68 -8.16
C PRO A 62 17.15 -1.50 -9.61
N GLY A 63 16.71 -0.29 -9.97
CA GLY A 63 16.50 0.09 -11.37
C GLY A 63 15.08 -0.08 -11.95
N GLY A 64 14.04 0.24 -11.18
CA GLY A 64 12.64 0.22 -11.64
C GLY A 64 11.86 -0.99 -11.16
#